data_AF-A5B1K8-F1
#
_entry.id   AF-A5B1K8-F1
#
_cell.length_a   1.000
_cell.length_b   1.000
_cell.length_c   1.000
_cell.angle_alpha   90.00
_cell.angle_beta   90.00
_cell.angle_gamma   90.00
#
_symmetry.space_group_name_H-M   'P 1'
#
loop_
_entity.id
_entity.type
_entity.pdbx_description
1 polymer ?
#
loop_
_entity_poly.entity_id
_entity_poly.type
_entity_poly.pdbx_seq_one_letter_code
_entity_poly.pdbx_strand_id
1 'polypeptide(L)'
;MINDGVSQSILVSGESGAGKTESTKMLMQYLAYMGGRAAAEGRTVEQQVLESNPVLEAFGNAKTVRNNNSSRFGKFVEIQFDQRGRISGAAIRTYLLERSRVCQVSDPERNYHCFYMLCAAPPEDVEKYKLGDPRTFHYLNQSNCYELDGVNDSKEYLATRRAMNVVGISSVEQDAIFRVVAAVLHLGNIEFAKGQEIDSSEPKDDKSRFHLRMAAELFMCDEKSLEDSLCKRVIVTRDETITKWLDPDSAAVSRDALAKIVYSRLFDWIVDKINNSIGQDPDSKVLIGVLDIYGFESFKTNSFEQFCINLTNEKLQQHFNQHVFKMEQEEYTKEEIDWSYIDYVDNQDILDLIEKV
;
A
#
# COMPACT_ATOMS: atom_id res chain seq x y z
N MET A 1 17.24 -25.07 1.15
CA MET A 1 15.86 -25.52 1.50
C MET A 1 15.70 -27.04 1.51
N ILE A 2 15.70 -27.74 0.36
CA ILE A 2 15.44 -29.20 0.32
C ILE A 2 16.51 -29.99 1.08
N ASN A 3 17.79 -29.66 0.86
CA ASN A 3 18.90 -30.38 1.48
C ASN A 3 19.03 -30.05 2.97
N ASP A 4 18.95 -28.77 3.31
CA ASP A 4 19.27 -28.30 4.67
C ASP A 4 18.05 -28.20 5.59
N GLY A 5 16.83 -28.29 5.05
CA GLY A 5 15.58 -28.12 5.80
C GLY A 5 15.34 -26.70 6.32
N VAL A 6 16.07 -25.70 5.81
CA VAL A 6 15.99 -24.30 6.26
C VAL A 6 15.21 -23.44 5.26
N SER A 7 14.36 -22.55 5.78
CA SER A 7 13.67 -21.51 5.00
C SER A 7 14.64 -20.59 4.28
N GLN A 8 14.22 -20.03 3.15
CA GLN A 8 15.06 -19.16 2.33
C GLN A 8 14.38 -17.82 2.13
N SER A 9 15.16 -16.83 1.73
CA SER A 9 14.62 -15.57 1.23
C SER A 9 15.33 -15.17 -0.05
N ILE A 10 14.59 -14.50 -0.93
CA ILE A 10 15.13 -13.89 -2.14
C ILE A 10 14.80 -12.41 -2.07
N LEU A 11 15.84 -11.61 -1.90
CA LEU A 11 15.78 -10.16 -1.86
C LEU A 11 15.95 -9.61 -3.28
N VAL A 12 14.94 -8.91 -3.80
CA VAL A 12 15.04 -8.22 -5.08
C VAL A 12 15.27 -6.73 -4.79
N SER A 13 16.51 -6.27 -4.95
CA SER A 13 16.92 -4.88 -4.68
C SER A 13 17.18 -4.08 -5.96
N GLY A 14 17.20 -2.75 -5.84
CA GLY A 14 17.45 -1.81 -6.94
C GLY A 14 16.62 -0.54 -6.83
N GLU A 15 17.01 0.49 -7.58
CA GLU A 15 16.30 1.79 -7.60
C GLU A 15 14.85 1.67 -8.10
N SER A 16 14.03 2.69 -7.81
CA SER A 16 12.67 2.78 -8.36
C SER A 16 12.70 2.75 -9.89
N GLY A 17 11.96 1.81 -10.50
CA GLY A 17 11.96 1.58 -11.95
C GLY A 17 12.93 0.52 -12.48
N ALA A 18 13.77 -0.09 -11.63
CA ALA A 18 14.79 -1.07 -12.06
C ALA A 18 14.24 -2.46 -12.50
N GLY A 19 12.92 -2.67 -12.47
CA GLY A 19 12.29 -3.94 -12.87
C GLY A 19 12.07 -4.97 -11.76
N LYS A 20 12.22 -4.58 -10.48
CA LYS A 20 12.06 -5.48 -9.31
C LYS A 20 10.77 -6.31 -9.33
N THR A 21 9.63 -5.65 -9.60
CA THR A 21 8.32 -6.31 -9.65
C THR A 21 8.23 -7.34 -10.78
N GLU A 22 8.85 -7.08 -11.94
CA GLU A 22 8.87 -8.03 -13.05
C GLU A 22 9.79 -9.23 -12.76
N SER A 23 10.95 -9.00 -12.14
CA SER A 23 11.81 -10.08 -11.65
C SER A 23 11.09 -10.97 -10.63
N THR A 24 10.35 -10.36 -9.70
CA THR A 24 9.51 -11.09 -8.73
C THR A 24 8.47 -11.97 -9.43
N LYS A 25 7.78 -11.45 -10.46
CA LYS A 25 6.82 -12.25 -11.25
C LYS A 25 7.47 -13.47 -11.90
N MET A 26 8.62 -13.31 -12.54
CA MET A 26 9.36 -14.43 -13.17
C MET A 26 9.82 -15.47 -12.14
N LEU A 27 10.28 -15.00 -10.99
CA LEU A 27 10.74 -15.85 -9.91
C LEU A 27 9.60 -16.70 -9.32
N MET A 28 8.41 -16.10 -9.14
CA MET A 28 7.21 -16.82 -8.70
C MET A 28 6.83 -17.92 -9.70
N GLN A 29 6.86 -17.64 -11.00
CA GLN A 29 6.59 -18.63 -12.05
C GLN A 29 7.59 -19.77 -12.02
N TYR A 30 8.88 -19.47 -11.81
CA TYR A 30 9.93 -20.48 -11.70
C TYR A 30 9.75 -21.37 -10.47
N LEU A 31 9.49 -20.78 -9.30
CA LEU A 31 9.26 -21.55 -8.07
C LEU A 31 8.03 -22.46 -8.20
N ALA A 32 6.99 -21.99 -8.88
CA ALA A 32 5.81 -22.81 -9.16
C ALA A 32 6.08 -23.96 -10.13
N TYR A 33 6.89 -23.72 -11.16
CA TYR A 33 7.32 -24.77 -12.09
C TYR A 33 8.13 -25.86 -11.37
N MET A 34 9.09 -25.46 -10.52
CA MET A 34 10.01 -26.37 -9.84
C MET A 34 9.38 -27.08 -8.64
N GLY A 35 8.57 -26.39 -7.84
CA GLY A 35 7.92 -26.98 -6.66
C GLY A 35 6.89 -28.05 -7.02
N GLY A 36 6.40 -28.07 -8.26
CA GLY A 36 5.39 -29.03 -8.67
C GLY A 36 4.07 -28.86 -7.92
N ARG A 37 3.09 -29.68 -8.28
CA ARG A 37 1.70 -29.54 -7.82
C ARG A 37 1.39 -30.54 -6.72
N ALA A 38 0.76 -30.10 -5.63
CA ALA A 38 -0.17 -30.98 -4.92
C ALA A 38 -1.38 -31.19 -5.84
N ALA A 39 -1.76 -32.44 -6.10
CA ALA A 39 -2.84 -32.75 -7.04
C ALA A 39 -4.16 -32.12 -6.56
N ALA A 40 -4.62 -31.07 -7.24
CA ALA A 40 -5.95 -30.49 -7.07
C ALA A 40 -6.47 -29.99 -8.43
N GLU A 41 -7.73 -30.29 -8.72
CA GLU A 41 -8.51 -29.63 -9.77
C GLU A 41 -8.82 -28.20 -9.29
N GLY A 42 -8.17 -27.19 -9.86
CA GLY A 42 -8.33 -25.79 -9.45
C GLY A 42 -7.18 -24.89 -9.90
N ARG A 43 -7.22 -23.62 -9.47
CA ARG A 43 -6.12 -22.65 -9.70
C ARG A 43 -4.97 -22.94 -8.74
N THR A 44 -3.74 -22.79 -9.22
CA THR A 44 -2.53 -22.98 -8.41
C THR A 44 -2.33 -21.80 -7.45
N VAL A 45 -1.67 -22.05 -6.32
CA VAL A 45 -1.29 -21.01 -5.35
C VAL A 45 -0.51 -19.88 -6.04
N GLU A 46 0.44 -20.21 -6.93
CA GLU A 46 1.17 -19.20 -7.70
C GLU A 46 0.25 -18.38 -8.60
N GLN A 47 -0.67 -19.02 -9.31
CA GLN A 47 -1.58 -18.32 -10.20
C GLN A 47 -2.45 -17.36 -9.38
N GLN A 48 -2.94 -17.77 -8.21
CA GLN A 48 -3.69 -16.87 -7.31
C GLN A 48 -2.85 -15.69 -6.83
N VAL A 49 -1.56 -15.91 -6.48
CA VAL A 49 -0.64 -14.81 -6.12
C VAL A 49 -0.44 -13.86 -7.30
N LEU A 50 -0.18 -14.38 -8.51
CA LEU A 50 0.01 -13.55 -9.71
C LEU A 50 -1.27 -12.79 -10.11
N GLU A 51 -2.43 -13.44 -10.00
CA GLU A 51 -3.76 -12.88 -10.26
C GLU A 51 -4.15 -11.80 -9.24
N SER A 52 -3.52 -11.77 -8.06
CA SER A 52 -3.72 -10.72 -7.06
C SER A 52 -2.98 -9.42 -7.35
N ASN A 53 -1.90 -9.47 -8.15
CA ASN A 53 -1.07 -8.28 -8.43
C ASN A 53 -1.88 -7.12 -9.03
N PRO A 54 -2.76 -7.29 -10.04
CA PRO A 54 -3.55 -6.17 -10.55
C PRO A 54 -4.37 -5.46 -9.47
N VAL A 55 -4.89 -6.20 -8.49
CA VAL A 55 -5.64 -5.63 -7.36
C VAL A 55 -4.69 -4.84 -6.45
N LEU A 56 -3.54 -5.42 -6.08
CA LEU A 56 -2.56 -4.72 -5.23
C LEU A 56 -1.96 -3.49 -5.93
N GLU A 57 -1.70 -3.57 -7.23
CA GLU A 57 -1.18 -2.45 -8.02
C GLU A 57 -2.22 -1.33 -8.13
N ALA A 58 -3.50 -1.64 -8.34
CA ALA A 58 -4.55 -0.63 -8.39
C ALA A 58 -4.68 0.19 -7.09
N PHE A 59 -4.51 -0.45 -5.92
CA PHE A 59 -4.70 0.17 -4.59
C PHE A 59 -3.41 0.54 -3.87
N GLY A 60 -2.26 0.10 -4.38
CA GLY A 60 -0.96 0.26 -3.72
C GLY A 60 0.10 0.91 -4.59
N ASN A 61 -0.14 1.06 -5.90
CA ASN A 61 0.77 1.76 -6.80
C ASN A 61 0.23 3.13 -7.21
N ALA A 62 1.17 4.00 -7.56
CA ALA A 62 0.89 5.33 -8.08
C ALA A 62 1.99 5.76 -9.05
N LYS A 63 1.71 6.79 -9.85
CA LYS A 63 2.71 7.45 -10.67
C LYS A 63 3.57 8.36 -9.79
N THR A 64 4.89 8.18 -9.84
CA THR A 64 5.90 9.09 -9.27
C THR A 64 6.71 9.76 -10.38
N VAL A 65 7.66 10.63 -10.02
CA VAL A 65 8.60 11.24 -10.98
C VAL A 65 9.44 10.18 -11.73
N ARG A 66 9.73 9.04 -11.09
CA ARG A 66 10.65 8.02 -11.63
C ARG A 66 9.94 6.84 -12.30
N ASN A 67 8.70 6.55 -11.92
CA ASN A 67 7.99 5.36 -12.38
C ASN A 67 6.48 5.61 -12.45
N ASN A 68 5.88 5.29 -13.60
CA ASN A 68 4.43 5.44 -13.81
C ASN A 68 3.58 4.44 -13.00
N ASN A 69 4.18 3.34 -12.54
CA ASN A 69 3.54 2.31 -11.73
C ASN A 69 4.40 1.95 -10.52
N SER A 70 4.77 2.95 -9.71
CA SER A 70 5.60 2.76 -8.53
C SER A 70 4.81 2.14 -7.38
N SER A 71 5.30 1.04 -6.83
CA SER A 71 4.78 0.51 -5.56
C SER A 71 5.03 1.47 -4.42
N ARG A 72 3.97 1.82 -3.69
CA ARG A 72 3.99 2.73 -2.53
C ARG A 72 3.70 1.96 -1.22
N PHE A 73 4.10 0.70 -1.21
CA PHE A 73 4.10 -0.24 -0.09
C PHE A 73 5.19 -1.27 -0.34
N GLY A 74 5.71 -1.90 0.71
CA GLY A 74 6.57 -3.08 0.63
C GLY A 74 5.74 -4.36 0.60
N LYS A 75 6.14 -5.33 -0.20
CA LYS A 75 5.47 -6.62 -0.39
C LYS A 75 6.43 -7.77 -0.11
N PHE A 76 6.05 -8.65 0.80
CA PHE A 76 6.77 -9.89 1.07
C PHE A 76 5.84 -11.06 0.80
N VAL A 77 6.21 -11.91 -0.15
CA VAL A 77 5.44 -13.09 -0.54
C VAL A 77 6.10 -14.31 0.07
N GLU A 78 5.43 -14.93 1.04
CA GLU A 78 5.82 -16.20 1.64
C GLU A 78 5.26 -17.33 0.77
N ILE A 79 6.11 -18.14 0.15
CA ILE A 79 5.70 -19.41 -0.49
C ILE A 79 6.00 -20.55 0.47
N GLN A 80 4.99 -21.31 0.83
CA GLN A 80 5.08 -22.41 1.79
C GLN A 80 5.22 -23.74 1.05
N PHE A 81 6.07 -24.60 1.59
CA PHE A 81 6.34 -25.92 1.00
C PHE A 81 6.00 -27.05 1.97
N ASP A 82 5.46 -28.14 1.44
CA ASP A 82 5.25 -29.38 2.17
C ASP A 82 6.58 -30.15 2.36
N GLN A 83 6.53 -31.24 3.13
CA GLN A 83 7.71 -32.08 3.39
C GLN A 83 8.30 -32.74 2.14
N ARG A 84 7.59 -32.72 1.01
CA ARG A 84 8.05 -33.26 -0.29
C ARG A 84 8.59 -32.16 -1.20
N GLY A 85 8.68 -30.92 -0.72
CA GLY A 85 9.15 -29.77 -1.48
C GLY A 85 8.12 -29.22 -2.47
N ARG A 86 6.83 -29.53 -2.28
CA ARG A 86 5.74 -29.01 -3.13
C ARG A 86 5.12 -27.78 -2.54
N ILE A 87 4.68 -26.85 -3.38
CA ILE A 87 3.96 -25.66 -2.91
C ILE A 87 2.66 -26.12 -2.26
N SER A 88 2.49 -25.73 -1.00
CA SER A 88 1.32 -26.10 -0.18
C SER A 88 0.47 -24.90 0.22
N GLY A 89 1.02 -23.68 0.20
CA GLY A 89 0.30 -22.45 0.49
C GLY A 89 1.14 -21.21 0.19
N ALA A 90 0.54 -20.03 0.35
CA ALA A 90 1.29 -18.77 0.33
C ALA A 90 0.60 -17.68 1.15
N ALA A 91 1.38 -16.67 1.54
CA ALA A 91 0.90 -15.47 2.20
C ALA A 91 1.57 -14.22 1.62
N ILE A 92 0.83 -13.13 1.52
CA ILE A 92 1.33 -11.81 1.18
C ILE A 92 1.31 -10.96 2.45
N ARG A 93 2.48 -10.50 2.88
CA ARG A 93 2.65 -9.49 3.93
C ARG A 93 2.93 -8.15 3.26
N THR A 94 2.26 -7.12 3.74
CA THR A 94 2.47 -5.75 3.26
C THR A 94 3.03 -4.87 4.36
N TYR A 95 3.86 -3.91 3.97
CA TYR A 95 4.56 -3.01 4.90
C TYR A 95 4.49 -1.58 4.40
N LEU A 96 4.34 -0.62 5.33
CA LEU A 96 4.59 0.80 5.08
C LEU A 96 3.89 1.36 3.83
N LEU A 97 2.56 1.15 3.74
CA LEU A 97 1.74 1.87 2.76
C LEU A 97 1.91 3.39 2.97
N GLU A 98 2.20 4.13 1.91
CA GLU A 98 2.39 5.58 1.91
C GLU A 98 1.07 6.35 2.13
N ARG A 99 0.57 6.34 3.37
CA ARG A 99 -0.74 6.90 3.73
C ARG A 99 -0.90 8.36 3.32
N SER A 100 0.15 9.17 3.43
CA SER A 100 0.09 10.60 3.08
C SER A 100 -0.33 10.85 1.64
N ARG A 101 0.03 9.96 0.70
CA ARG A 101 -0.35 10.06 -0.71
C ARG A 101 -1.85 10.19 -0.93
N VAL A 102 -2.66 9.60 -0.06
CA VAL A 102 -4.12 9.68 -0.12
C VAL A 102 -4.60 11.13 -0.10
N CYS A 103 -3.97 11.98 0.70
CA CYS A 103 -4.41 13.37 0.93
C CYS A 103 -3.48 14.41 0.29
N GLN A 104 -2.24 14.05 0.00
CA GLN A 104 -1.18 14.96 -0.45
C GLN A 104 -0.44 14.36 -1.64
N VAL A 105 -0.42 15.08 -2.77
CA VAL A 105 0.27 14.64 -3.99
C VAL A 105 1.17 15.76 -4.49
N SER A 106 2.40 15.43 -4.85
CA SER A 106 3.34 16.38 -5.46
C SER A 106 3.17 16.42 -6.98
N ASP A 107 3.35 17.57 -7.62
CA ASP A 107 3.40 17.65 -9.09
C ASP A 107 4.78 17.18 -9.61
N PRO A 108 4.87 16.34 -10.66
CA PRO A 108 3.82 15.79 -11.53
C PRO A 108 3.40 14.33 -11.22
N GLU A 109 3.21 13.97 -9.96
CA GLU A 109 2.79 12.64 -9.50
C GLU A 109 1.27 12.44 -9.53
N ARG A 110 0.80 11.20 -9.32
CA ARG A 110 -0.62 10.87 -9.10
C ARG A 110 -0.85 10.36 -7.69
N ASN A 111 -2.11 10.41 -7.26
CA ASN A 111 -2.61 9.56 -6.17
C ASN A 111 -2.66 8.07 -6.64
N TYR A 112 -3.14 7.16 -5.78
CA TYR A 112 -3.29 5.75 -6.14
C TYR A 112 -4.20 5.56 -7.36
N HIS A 113 -3.87 4.57 -8.20
CA HIS A 113 -4.53 4.37 -9.48
C HIS A 113 -6.04 4.13 -9.36
N CYS A 114 -6.49 3.45 -8.30
CA CYS A 114 -7.90 3.13 -8.06
C CYS A 114 -8.81 4.37 -8.06
N PHE A 115 -8.31 5.54 -7.65
CA PHE A 115 -9.10 6.77 -7.65
C PHE A 115 -9.42 7.25 -9.06
N TYR A 116 -8.44 7.24 -9.96
CA TYR A 116 -8.60 7.66 -11.35
C TYR A 116 -9.36 6.62 -12.16
N MET A 117 -9.12 5.33 -11.90
CA MET A 117 -9.92 4.22 -12.43
C MET A 117 -11.40 4.41 -12.09
N LEU A 118 -11.72 4.80 -10.85
CA LEU A 118 -13.09 4.98 -10.41
C LEU A 118 -13.75 6.23 -11.04
N CYS A 119 -13.00 7.33 -11.21
CA CYS A 119 -13.48 8.48 -12.00
C CYS A 119 -13.72 8.15 -13.48
N ALA A 120 -13.01 7.15 -14.02
CA ALA A 120 -13.15 6.66 -15.40
C ALA A 120 -14.04 5.40 -15.53
N ALA A 121 -14.75 5.03 -14.45
CA ALA A 121 -15.63 3.87 -14.42
C ALA A 121 -16.84 4.04 -15.37
N PRO A 122 -17.59 2.96 -15.65
CA PRO A 122 -18.83 3.05 -16.43
C PRO A 122 -19.79 4.11 -15.84
N PRO A 123 -20.61 4.78 -16.68
CA PRO A 123 -21.49 5.86 -16.23
C PRO A 123 -22.41 5.49 -15.06
N GLU A 124 -22.87 4.24 -15.01
CA GLU A 124 -23.69 3.72 -13.91
C GLU A 124 -22.96 3.82 -12.55
N ASP A 125 -21.69 3.42 -12.49
CA ASP A 125 -20.88 3.50 -11.28
C ASP A 125 -20.56 4.95 -10.92
N VAL A 126 -20.19 5.77 -11.91
CA VAL A 126 -19.90 7.20 -11.71
C VAL A 126 -21.12 7.94 -11.16
N GLU A 127 -22.31 7.68 -11.71
CA GLU A 127 -23.56 8.30 -11.27
C GLU A 127 -24.01 7.79 -9.89
N LYS A 128 -23.84 6.49 -9.63
CA LYS A 128 -24.13 5.84 -8.34
C LYS A 128 -23.31 6.45 -7.21
N TYR A 129 -22.04 6.71 -7.46
CA TYR A 129 -21.12 7.27 -6.46
C TYR A 129 -21.01 8.81 -6.52
N LYS A 130 -21.79 9.48 -7.37
CA LYS A 130 -21.77 10.94 -7.57
C LYS A 130 -20.38 11.50 -7.87
N LEU A 131 -19.64 10.76 -8.68
CA LEU A 131 -18.29 11.12 -9.12
C LEU A 131 -18.32 11.96 -10.40
N GLY A 132 -17.16 12.53 -10.73
CA GLY A 132 -16.96 13.36 -11.91
C GLY A 132 -15.49 13.39 -12.32
N ASP A 133 -15.10 14.44 -13.07
CA ASP A 133 -13.72 14.63 -13.53
C ASP A 133 -12.73 14.65 -12.33
N PRO A 134 -11.61 13.92 -12.37
CA PRO A 134 -10.59 13.91 -11.31
C PRO A 134 -10.17 15.31 -10.84
N ARG A 135 -10.14 16.31 -11.73
CA ARG A 135 -9.79 17.71 -11.43
C ARG A 135 -10.73 18.37 -10.41
N THR A 136 -11.93 17.81 -10.25
CA THR A 136 -12.93 18.32 -9.30
C THR A 136 -12.69 17.86 -7.86
N PHE A 137 -11.81 16.88 -7.64
CA PHE A 137 -11.51 16.32 -6.33
C PHE A 137 -10.17 16.83 -5.79
N HIS A 138 -10.19 17.38 -4.58
CA HIS A 138 -9.02 17.96 -3.91
C HIS A 138 -7.87 16.97 -3.75
N TYR A 139 -8.17 15.69 -3.48
CA TYR A 139 -7.14 14.65 -3.37
C TYR A 139 -6.55 14.20 -4.71
N LEU A 140 -7.10 14.64 -5.84
CA LEU A 140 -6.63 14.28 -7.18
C LEU A 140 -6.14 15.49 -7.99
N ASN A 141 -6.40 16.73 -7.55
CA ASN A 141 -6.11 17.95 -8.30
C ASN A 141 -4.91 18.78 -7.82
N GLN A 142 -4.11 18.24 -6.90
CA GLN A 142 -2.88 18.87 -6.41
C GLN A 142 -1.72 18.79 -7.39
N SER A 143 -1.81 17.90 -8.39
CA SER A 143 -0.89 17.80 -9.52
C SER A 143 -1.61 18.06 -10.83
N ASN A 144 -0.84 18.34 -11.88
CA ASN A 144 -1.32 18.49 -13.25
C ASN A 144 -1.35 17.16 -14.02
N CYS A 145 -1.10 16.03 -13.33
CA CYS A 145 -1.06 14.71 -13.96
C CYS A 145 -2.35 13.94 -13.69
N TYR A 146 -3.21 13.87 -14.71
CA TYR A 146 -4.47 13.13 -14.64
C TYR A 146 -4.46 11.87 -15.52
N GLU A 147 -3.69 11.90 -16.61
CA GLU A 147 -3.58 10.81 -17.57
C GLU A 147 -2.16 10.23 -17.55
N LEU A 148 -2.04 8.97 -17.94
CA LEU A 148 -0.77 8.24 -18.08
C LEU A 148 -0.63 7.76 -19.52
N ASP A 149 0.53 7.97 -20.11
CA ASP A 149 0.78 7.55 -21.49
C ASP A 149 0.67 6.02 -21.62
N GLY A 150 -0.08 5.58 -22.63
CA GLY A 150 -0.35 4.15 -22.88
C GLY A 150 -1.32 3.47 -21.90
N VAL A 151 -1.85 4.16 -20.89
CA VAL A 151 -2.76 3.58 -19.89
C VAL A 151 -4.17 4.14 -20.07
N ASN A 152 -5.17 3.25 -20.02
CA ASN A 152 -6.57 3.65 -20.05
C ASN A 152 -7.24 3.27 -18.73
N ASP A 153 -7.44 4.26 -17.85
CA ASP A 153 -7.99 4.06 -16.49
C ASP A 153 -9.35 3.33 -16.49
N SER A 154 -10.19 3.51 -17.54
CA SER A 154 -11.47 2.80 -17.68
C SER A 154 -11.28 1.30 -17.97
N LYS A 155 -10.32 0.95 -18.83
CA LYS A 155 -9.97 -0.46 -19.09
C LYS A 155 -9.33 -1.10 -17.87
N GLU A 156 -8.47 -0.37 -17.17
CA GLU A 156 -7.83 -0.82 -15.93
C GLU A 156 -8.85 -1.04 -14.79
N TYR A 157 -9.87 -0.19 -14.68
CA TYR A 157 -10.99 -0.40 -13.77
C TYR A 157 -11.66 -1.77 -14.01
N LEU A 158 -12.02 -2.05 -15.27
CA LEU A 158 -12.66 -3.33 -15.64
C LEU A 158 -11.72 -4.52 -15.45
N ALA A 159 -10.42 -4.36 -15.72
CA ALA A 159 -9.41 -5.39 -15.47
C ALA A 159 -9.27 -5.68 -13.96
N THR A 160 -9.24 -4.63 -13.14
CA THR A 160 -9.19 -4.73 -11.68
C THR A 160 -10.41 -5.45 -11.13
N ARG A 161 -11.62 -5.13 -11.59
CA ARG A 161 -12.85 -5.86 -11.18
C ARG A 161 -12.81 -7.34 -11.57
N ARG A 162 -12.29 -7.67 -12.76
CA ARG A 162 -12.08 -9.07 -13.16
C ARG A 162 -11.07 -9.76 -12.25
N ALA A 163 -9.95 -9.11 -11.93
CA ALA A 163 -8.95 -9.65 -11.01
C ALA A 163 -9.52 -9.86 -9.60
N MET A 164 -10.36 -8.94 -9.11
CA MET A 164 -11.09 -9.07 -7.84
C MET A 164 -11.98 -10.31 -7.81
N ASN A 165 -12.78 -10.55 -8.87
CA ASN A 165 -13.60 -11.77 -8.99
C ASN A 165 -12.73 -13.04 -8.93
N VAL A 166 -11.60 -13.00 -9.61
CA VAL A 166 -10.64 -14.10 -9.67
C VAL A 166 -10.11 -14.39 -8.26
N VAL A 167 -9.65 -13.39 -7.50
CA VAL A 167 -9.17 -13.59 -6.11
C VAL A 167 -10.28 -13.70 -5.06
N GLY A 168 -11.49 -14.05 -5.46
CA GLY A 168 -12.58 -14.40 -4.53
C GLY A 168 -13.28 -13.21 -3.86
N ILE A 169 -13.08 -11.98 -4.36
CA ILE A 169 -13.80 -10.78 -3.91
C ILE A 169 -15.11 -10.68 -4.70
N SER A 170 -16.24 -10.89 -4.02
CA SER A 170 -17.57 -10.90 -4.63
C SER A 170 -17.99 -9.54 -5.18
N SER A 171 -18.99 -9.51 -6.07
CA SER A 171 -19.51 -8.23 -6.62
C SER A 171 -20.01 -7.27 -5.55
N VAL A 172 -20.59 -7.78 -4.46
CA VAL A 172 -21.07 -6.97 -3.33
C VAL A 172 -19.88 -6.35 -2.58
N GLU A 173 -18.82 -7.11 -2.39
CA GLU A 173 -17.58 -6.63 -1.78
C GLU A 173 -16.86 -5.62 -2.67
N GLN A 174 -16.80 -5.84 -3.98
CA GLN A 174 -16.25 -4.87 -4.94
C GLN A 174 -16.99 -3.53 -4.87
N ASP A 175 -18.32 -3.57 -4.87
CA ASP A 175 -19.14 -2.37 -4.74
C ASP A 175 -18.89 -1.65 -3.41
N ALA A 176 -18.66 -2.39 -2.32
CA ALA A 176 -18.31 -1.83 -1.02
C ALA A 176 -16.90 -1.20 -1.04
N ILE A 177 -15.91 -1.84 -1.67
CA ILE A 177 -14.56 -1.29 -1.85
C ILE A 177 -14.62 0.05 -2.58
N PHE A 178 -15.26 0.08 -3.76
CA PHE A 178 -15.33 1.31 -4.55
C PHE A 178 -16.20 2.39 -3.91
N ARG A 179 -17.22 2.00 -3.11
CA ARG A 179 -17.97 2.94 -2.27
C ARG A 179 -17.07 3.63 -1.25
N VAL A 180 -16.17 2.90 -0.59
CA VAL A 180 -15.19 3.49 0.35
C VAL A 180 -14.21 4.41 -0.39
N VAL A 181 -13.71 4.01 -1.56
CA VAL A 181 -12.84 4.86 -2.39
C VAL A 181 -13.54 6.17 -2.78
N ALA A 182 -14.80 6.10 -3.22
CA ALA A 182 -15.61 7.27 -3.52
C ALA A 182 -15.83 8.15 -2.28
N ALA A 183 -16.13 7.55 -1.13
CA ALA A 183 -16.34 8.27 0.12
C ALA A 183 -15.09 9.08 0.52
N VAL A 184 -13.89 8.51 0.34
CA VAL A 184 -12.62 9.21 0.57
C VAL A 184 -12.44 10.41 -0.37
N LEU A 185 -12.84 10.31 -1.64
CA LEU A 185 -12.81 11.44 -2.58
C LEU A 185 -13.78 12.56 -2.17
N HIS A 186 -15.02 12.21 -1.80
CA HIS A 186 -15.96 13.20 -1.30
C HIS A 186 -15.48 13.84 0.01
N LEU A 187 -14.91 13.05 0.92
CA LEU A 187 -14.36 13.54 2.18
C LEU A 187 -13.31 14.63 1.93
N GLY A 188 -12.39 14.43 0.97
CA GLY A 188 -11.34 15.41 0.64
C GLY A 188 -11.85 16.76 0.11
N ASN A 189 -13.08 16.81 -0.41
CA ASN A 189 -13.71 18.04 -0.91
C ASN A 189 -14.47 18.83 0.15
N ILE A 190 -14.52 18.37 1.40
CA ILE A 190 -15.12 19.13 2.49
C ILE A 190 -14.13 20.22 2.89
N GLU A 191 -14.46 21.48 2.57
CA GLU A 191 -13.74 22.65 3.06
C GLU A 191 -14.42 23.19 4.33
N PHE A 192 -13.62 23.77 5.23
CA PHE A 192 -14.11 24.31 6.50
C PHE A 192 -13.95 25.82 6.56
N ALA A 193 -14.91 26.49 7.19
CA ALA A 193 -14.87 27.91 7.55
C ALA A 193 -15.05 28.07 9.06
N LYS A 194 -14.76 29.28 9.57
CA LYS A 194 -14.99 29.59 10.99
C LYS A 194 -16.48 29.48 11.31
N GLY A 195 -16.82 28.71 12.33
CA GLY A 195 -18.19 28.59 12.84
C GLY A 195 -18.58 29.75 13.76
N GLN A 196 -19.76 29.63 14.36
CA GLN A 196 -20.33 30.66 15.23
C GLN A 196 -19.65 30.73 16.61
N GLU A 197 -19.19 29.59 17.13
CA GLU A 197 -18.51 29.50 18.42
C GLU A 197 -17.01 29.81 18.29
N ILE A 198 -16.37 30.24 19.38
CA ILE A 198 -14.93 30.53 19.41
C ILE A 198 -14.15 29.26 19.04
N ASP A 199 -13.17 29.40 18.13
CA ASP A 199 -12.33 28.33 17.60
C ASP A 199 -13.11 27.16 16.95
N SER A 200 -14.37 27.38 16.58
CA SER A 200 -15.17 26.37 15.89
C SER A 200 -15.03 26.42 14.38
N SER A 201 -15.34 25.29 13.76
CA SER A 201 -15.41 25.13 12.31
C SER A 201 -16.76 24.56 11.90
N GLU A 202 -17.14 24.88 10.67
CA GLU A 202 -18.29 24.30 9.98
C GLU A 202 -17.94 24.12 8.49
N PRO A 203 -18.61 23.20 7.77
CA PRO A 203 -18.52 23.12 6.32
C PRO A 203 -18.75 24.49 5.66
N LYS A 204 -17.81 24.90 4.82
CA LYS A 204 -17.66 26.27 4.31
C LYS A 204 -18.84 26.78 3.48
N ASP A 205 -19.43 25.91 2.67
CA ASP A 205 -20.47 26.25 1.70
C ASP A 205 -21.36 25.05 1.36
N ASP A 206 -22.38 25.27 0.53
CA ASP A 206 -23.31 24.22 0.08
C ASP A 206 -22.59 23.08 -0.66
N LYS A 207 -21.48 23.37 -1.33
CA LYS A 207 -20.65 22.35 -1.99
C LYS A 207 -19.98 21.45 -0.96
N SER A 208 -19.41 22.02 0.10
CA SER A 208 -18.81 21.27 1.21
C SER A 208 -19.87 20.44 1.95
N ARG A 209 -21.07 21.00 2.15
CA ARG A 209 -22.23 20.28 2.72
C ARG A 209 -22.69 19.12 1.83
N PHE A 210 -22.72 19.30 0.52
CA PHE A 210 -23.02 18.22 -0.42
C PHE A 210 -22.00 17.08 -0.31
N HIS A 211 -20.71 17.39 -0.29
CA HIS A 211 -19.65 16.39 -0.15
C HIS A 211 -19.67 15.68 1.21
N LEU A 212 -19.98 16.40 2.30
CA LEU A 212 -20.17 15.82 3.62
C LEU A 212 -21.33 14.81 3.64
N ARG A 213 -22.50 15.19 3.10
CA ARG A 213 -23.65 14.30 3.00
C ARG A 213 -23.34 13.06 2.17
N MET A 214 -22.66 13.25 1.03
CA MET A 214 -22.29 12.15 0.15
C MET A 214 -21.29 11.21 0.83
N ALA A 215 -20.28 11.74 1.52
CA ALA A 215 -19.36 10.92 2.30
C ALA A 215 -20.09 10.13 3.39
N ALA A 216 -21.04 10.74 4.11
CA ALA A 216 -21.84 10.06 5.13
C ALA A 216 -22.72 8.95 4.54
N GLU A 217 -23.39 9.19 3.40
CA GLU A 217 -24.19 8.20 2.69
C GLU A 217 -23.35 7.00 2.23
N LEU A 218 -22.18 7.27 1.63
CA LEU A 218 -21.27 6.22 1.14
C LEU A 218 -20.61 5.43 2.28
N PHE A 219 -20.28 6.09 3.40
CA PHE A 219 -19.84 5.42 4.63
C PHE A 219 -20.99 4.74 5.39
N MET A 220 -22.24 4.99 5.00
CA MET A 220 -23.44 4.51 5.67
C MET A 220 -23.48 4.92 7.15
N CYS A 221 -23.13 6.16 7.43
CA CYS A 221 -23.17 6.76 8.77
C CYS A 221 -24.03 8.03 8.79
N ASP A 222 -24.30 8.52 10.00
CA ASP A 222 -25.08 9.75 10.21
C ASP A 222 -24.26 11.00 9.82
N GLU A 223 -24.85 11.89 9.02
CA GLU A 223 -24.20 13.12 8.51
C GLU A 223 -23.69 13.99 9.66
N LYS A 224 -24.51 14.14 10.72
CA LYS A 224 -24.17 15.02 11.84
C LYS A 224 -23.05 14.44 12.69
N SER A 225 -23.08 13.14 12.91
CA SER A 225 -22.04 12.40 13.62
C SER A 225 -20.70 12.47 12.88
N LEU A 226 -20.72 12.38 11.54
CA LEU A 226 -19.52 12.58 10.73
C LEU A 226 -19.00 14.02 10.85
N GLU A 227 -19.86 15.03 10.69
CA GLU A 227 -19.48 16.44 10.89
C GLU A 227 -18.85 16.69 12.26
N ASP A 228 -19.50 16.22 13.31
CA ASP A 228 -19.05 16.39 14.68
C ASP A 228 -17.70 15.70 14.92
N SER A 229 -17.45 14.53 14.31
CA SER A 229 -16.15 13.86 14.40
C SER A 229 -15.01 14.61 13.70
N LEU A 230 -15.34 15.44 12.70
CA LEU A 230 -14.38 16.27 11.97
C LEU A 230 -14.13 17.60 12.68
N CYS A 231 -15.17 18.21 13.25
CA CYS A 231 -15.12 19.58 13.79
C CYS A 231 -14.97 19.63 15.32
N LYS A 232 -15.02 18.49 16.01
CA LYS A 232 -14.90 18.40 17.48
C LYS A 232 -13.93 17.31 17.88
N ARG A 233 -13.25 17.53 18.99
CA ARG A 233 -12.40 16.55 19.65
C ARG A 233 -12.94 16.25 21.04
N VAL A 234 -13.21 14.97 21.29
CA VAL A 234 -13.62 14.47 22.60
C VAL A 234 -12.38 14.04 23.37
N ILE A 235 -12.19 14.58 24.57
CA ILE A 235 -11.10 14.27 25.48
C ILE A 235 -11.71 13.65 26.74
N VAL A 236 -11.41 12.37 26.96
CA VAL A 236 -11.86 11.64 28.15
C VAL A 236 -10.77 11.74 29.22
N THR A 237 -11.08 12.38 30.34
CA THR A 237 -10.24 12.40 31.54
C THR A 237 -10.79 11.40 32.57
N ARG A 238 -10.14 11.27 33.74
CA ARG A 238 -10.61 10.34 34.78
C ARG A 238 -11.99 10.71 35.34
N ASP A 239 -12.32 12.00 35.35
CA ASP A 239 -13.49 12.53 36.05
C ASP A 239 -14.57 13.06 35.09
N GLU A 240 -14.22 13.41 33.86
CA GLU A 240 -15.15 14.00 32.90
C GLU A 240 -14.80 13.76 31.42
N THR A 241 -15.78 14.00 30.53
CA THR A 241 -15.59 14.01 29.08
C THR A 241 -15.74 15.45 28.58
N ILE A 242 -14.65 16.03 28.08
CA ILE A 242 -14.60 17.40 27.56
C ILE A 242 -14.70 17.34 26.04
N THR A 243 -15.64 18.07 25.46
CA THR A 243 -15.72 18.25 24.00
C THR A 243 -15.18 19.62 23.63
N LYS A 244 -14.12 19.66 22.83
CA LYS A 244 -13.51 20.89 22.32
C LYS A 244 -13.79 21.04 20.83
N TRP A 245 -14.17 22.24 20.40
CA TRP A 245 -14.26 22.58 18.99
C TRP A 245 -12.87 22.65 18.33
N LEU A 246 -12.83 22.33 17.05
CA LEU A 246 -11.63 22.44 16.22
C LEU A 246 -11.79 23.61 15.26
N ASP A 247 -10.73 24.40 15.12
CA ASP A 247 -10.66 25.45 14.12
C ASP A 247 -10.62 24.83 12.69
N PRO A 248 -10.81 25.62 11.62
CA PRO A 248 -10.87 25.10 10.26
C PRO A 248 -9.64 24.29 9.82
N ASP A 249 -8.43 24.71 10.24
CA ASP A 249 -7.19 24.01 9.87
C ASP A 249 -7.09 22.68 10.61
N SER A 250 -7.41 22.68 11.91
CA SER A 250 -7.49 21.47 12.73
C SER A 250 -8.54 20.48 12.23
N ALA A 251 -9.69 20.96 11.74
CA ALA A 251 -10.74 20.13 11.15
C ALA A 251 -10.30 19.51 9.81
N ALA A 252 -9.57 20.26 8.97
CA ALA A 252 -8.96 19.74 7.75
C ALA A 252 -7.93 18.64 8.04
N VAL A 253 -7.09 18.82 9.07
CA VAL A 253 -6.16 17.79 9.55
C VAL A 253 -6.91 16.55 10.05
N SER A 254 -8.02 16.72 10.77
CA SER A 254 -8.88 15.61 11.23
C SER A 254 -9.48 14.83 10.06
N ARG A 255 -10.01 15.54 9.05
CA ARG A 255 -10.53 14.98 7.79
C ARG A 255 -9.47 14.15 7.06
N ASP A 256 -8.27 14.69 6.90
CA ASP A 256 -7.17 13.98 6.24
C ASP A 256 -6.70 12.78 7.06
N ALA A 257 -6.68 12.88 8.40
CA ALA A 257 -6.38 11.74 9.26
C ALA A 257 -7.41 10.60 9.07
N LEU A 258 -8.71 10.92 9.02
CA LEU A 258 -9.75 9.95 8.75
C LEU A 258 -9.58 9.30 7.37
N ALA A 259 -9.36 10.10 6.32
CA ALA A 259 -9.13 9.60 4.96
C ALA A 259 -7.97 8.59 4.90
N LYS A 260 -6.83 8.93 5.52
CA LYS A 260 -5.64 8.06 5.61
C LYS A 260 -5.93 6.75 6.33
N ILE A 261 -6.65 6.81 7.46
CA ILE A 261 -6.97 5.62 8.26
C ILE A 261 -7.92 4.72 7.48
N VAL A 262 -8.99 5.28 6.90
CA VAL A 262 -9.98 4.53 6.11
C VAL A 262 -9.31 3.82 4.93
N TYR A 263 -8.48 4.54 4.16
CA TYR A 263 -7.79 3.96 3.02
C TYR A 263 -6.79 2.87 3.43
N SER A 264 -6.01 3.09 4.52
CA SER A 264 -5.10 2.07 5.03
C SER A 264 -5.85 0.81 5.48
N ARG A 265 -6.99 0.95 6.16
CA ARG A 265 -7.80 -0.19 6.61
C ARG A 265 -8.45 -0.92 5.43
N LEU A 266 -8.85 -0.18 4.39
CA LEU A 266 -9.33 -0.78 3.14
C LEU A 266 -8.23 -1.62 2.48
N PHE A 267 -7.02 -1.09 2.38
CA PHE A 267 -5.88 -1.80 1.81
C PHE A 267 -5.54 -3.07 2.62
N ASP A 268 -5.46 -2.97 3.94
CA ASP A 268 -5.23 -4.11 4.84
C ASP A 268 -6.31 -5.20 4.62
N TRP A 269 -7.59 -4.79 4.54
CA TRP A 269 -8.70 -5.70 4.31
C TRP A 269 -8.62 -6.39 2.93
N ILE A 270 -8.21 -5.68 1.88
CA ILE A 270 -8.01 -6.25 0.55
C ILE A 270 -6.90 -7.32 0.60
N VAL A 271 -5.79 -7.03 1.28
CA VAL A 271 -4.67 -7.98 1.47
C VAL A 271 -5.13 -9.22 2.24
N ASP A 272 -5.90 -9.04 3.31
CA ASP A 272 -6.46 -10.16 4.09
C ASP A 272 -7.40 -11.02 3.25
N LYS A 273 -8.24 -10.42 2.40
CA LYS A 273 -9.11 -11.15 1.47
C LYS A 273 -8.32 -11.96 0.45
N ILE A 274 -7.29 -11.37 -0.14
CA ILE A 274 -6.38 -12.06 -1.06
C ILE A 274 -5.71 -13.24 -0.35
N ASN A 275 -5.20 -13.05 0.86
CA ASN A 275 -4.57 -14.12 1.65
C ASN A 275 -5.54 -15.26 1.97
N ASN A 276 -6.79 -14.95 2.31
CA ASN A 276 -7.82 -15.95 2.54
C ASN A 276 -8.15 -16.74 1.26
N SER A 277 -8.09 -16.10 0.09
CA SER A 277 -8.30 -16.79 -1.19
C SER A 277 -7.11 -17.66 -1.61
N ILE A 278 -5.88 -17.24 -1.32
CA ILE A 278 -4.65 -18.00 -1.63
C ILE A 278 -4.57 -19.25 -0.76
N GLY A 279 -4.84 -19.10 0.54
CA GLY A 279 -4.73 -20.17 1.51
C GLY A 279 -3.29 -20.38 2.01
N GLN A 280 -3.14 -20.44 3.32
CA GLN A 280 -1.89 -20.77 3.99
C GLN A 280 -1.90 -22.23 4.44
N ASP A 281 -0.76 -22.89 4.35
CA ASP A 281 -0.50 -24.20 4.93
C ASP A 281 0.02 -24.03 6.37
N PRO A 282 -0.82 -24.28 7.40
CA PRO A 282 -0.41 -24.14 8.80
C PRO A 282 0.60 -25.22 9.23
N ASP A 283 0.72 -26.32 8.48
CA ASP A 283 1.62 -27.43 8.78
C ASP A 283 2.98 -27.28 8.08
N SER A 284 3.13 -26.27 7.21
CA SER A 284 4.39 -25.99 6.53
C SER A 284 5.47 -25.56 7.52
N LYS A 285 6.65 -26.19 7.41
CA LYS A 285 7.81 -25.91 8.26
C LYS A 285 8.89 -25.11 7.54
N VAL A 286 8.81 -25.00 6.22
CA VAL A 286 9.81 -24.37 5.36
C VAL A 286 9.12 -23.48 4.34
N LEU A 287 9.69 -22.29 4.15
CA LEU A 287 9.18 -21.31 3.20
C LEU A 287 10.30 -20.68 2.37
N ILE A 288 9.93 -20.13 1.22
CA ILE A 288 10.76 -19.19 0.47
C ILE A 288 10.04 -17.85 0.49
N GLY A 289 10.65 -16.86 1.14
CA GLY A 289 10.16 -15.49 1.18
C GLY A 289 10.71 -14.66 0.02
N VAL A 290 9.86 -14.01 -0.75
CA VAL A 290 10.27 -13.11 -1.84
C VAL A 290 9.96 -11.68 -1.44
N LEU A 291 11.00 -10.86 -1.26
CA LEU A 291 10.85 -9.47 -0.82
C LEU A 291 10.94 -8.52 -2.02
N ASP A 292 9.84 -7.82 -2.29
CA ASP A 292 9.68 -6.77 -3.30
C ASP A 292 9.26 -5.47 -2.59
N ILE A 293 10.21 -4.58 -2.36
CA ILE A 293 9.96 -3.30 -1.69
C ILE A 293 10.23 -2.13 -2.63
N TYR A 294 9.75 -0.94 -2.24
CA TYR A 294 10.15 0.30 -2.90
C TYR A 294 11.67 0.46 -2.91
N GLY A 295 12.20 1.00 -4.00
CA GLY A 295 13.64 1.27 -4.11
C GLY A 295 14.01 2.56 -3.37
N PHE A 296 15.31 2.80 -3.23
CA PHE A 296 15.82 4.09 -2.80
C PHE A 296 15.28 5.23 -3.69
N GLU A 297 14.84 6.33 -3.07
CA GLU A 297 14.22 7.46 -3.75
C GLU A 297 14.80 8.79 -3.26
N SER A 298 15.09 9.68 -4.20
CA SER A 298 15.50 11.05 -3.90
C SER A 298 14.87 12.00 -4.91
N PHE A 299 14.11 12.96 -4.39
CA PHE A 299 13.42 14.00 -5.14
C PHE A 299 13.93 15.40 -4.73
N LYS A 300 13.42 16.44 -5.40
CA LYS A 300 13.76 17.84 -5.08
C LYS A 300 13.35 18.22 -3.64
N THR A 301 12.22 17.71 -3.19
CA THR A 301 11.74 17.83 -1.81
C THR A 301 11.49 16.42 -1.30
N ASN A 302 12.14 16.04 -0.19
CA ASN A 302 11.95 14.74 0.45
C ASN A 302 11.23 14.96 1.78
N SER A 303 10.19 14.17 2.03
CA SER A 303 9.42 14.19 3.27
C SER A 303 9.77 12.98 4.14
N PHE A 304 9.02 12.80 5.24
CA PHE A 304 9.20 11.66 6.14
C PHE A 304 9.04 10.31 5.43
N GLU A 305 8.23 10.26 4.38
CA GLU A 305 8.01 9.08 3.55
C GLU A 305 9.29 8.63 2.85
N GLN A 306 9.99 9.53 2.14
CA GLN A 306 11.27 9.18 1.51
C GLN A 306 12.32 8.81 2.55
N PHE A 307 12.30 9.46 3.73
CA PHE A 307 13.17 9.08 4.83
C PHE A 307 12.93 7.63 5.29
N CYS A 308 11.68 7.24 5.55
CA CYS A 308 11.35 5.85 5.91
C CYS A 308 11.70 4.85 4.80
N ILE A 309 11.46 5.22 3.54
CA ILE A 309 11.80 4.41 2.37
C ILE A 309 13.32 4.16 2.31
N ASN A 310 14.11 5.22 2.44
CA ASN A 310 15.56 5.16 2.35
C ASN A 310 16.17 4.47 3.57
N LEU A 311 15.65 4.70 4.78
CA LEU A 311 16.05 3.96 5.98
C LEU A 311 15.83 2.45 5.82
N THR A 312 14.70 2.05 5.23
CA THR A 312 14.42 0.63 4.94
C THR A 312 15.45 0.06 3.95
N ASN A 313 15.81 0.82 2.92
CA ASN A 313 16.85 0.42 1.97
C ASN A 313 18.24 0.34 2.65
N GLU A 314 18.56 1.27 3.55
CA GLU A 314 19.81 1.28 4.32
C GLU A 314 19.92 0.04 5.21
N LYS A 315 18.81 -0.36 5.84
CA LYS A 315 18.73 -1.60 6.63
C LYS A 315 18.95 -2.85 5.79
N LEU A 316 18.37 -2.91 4.59
CA LEU A 316 18.57 -4.02 3.68
C LEU A 316 20.00 -4.07 3.14
N GLN A 317 20.60 -2.90 2.87
CA GLN A 317 22.00 -2.81 2.47
C GLN A 317 22.91 -3.31 3.60
N GLN A 318 22.61 -2.97 4.86
CA GLN A 318 23.41 -3.47 5.97
C GLN A 318 23.24 -4.97 6.19
N HIS A 319 22.02 -5.48 6.03
CA HIS A 319 21.77 -6.93 6.06
C HIS A 319 22.57 -7.66 4.97
N PHE A 320 22.64 -7.09 3.76
CA PHE A 320 23.47 -7.60 2.67
C PHE A 320 24.96 -7.57 3.04
N ASN A 321 25.47 -6.45 3.53
CA ASN A 321 26.88 -6.30 3.91
C ASN A 321 27.28 -7.33 4.99
N GLN A 322 26.43 -7.52 6.00
CA GLN A 322 26.66 -8.51 7.06
C GLN A 322 26.71 -9.94 6.53
N HIS A 323 25.84 -10.30 5.58
CA HIS A 323 25.81 -11.66 5.03
C HIS A 323 26.93 -11.92 4.03
N VAL A 324 27.16 -11.01 3.09
CA VAL A 324 28.09 -11.24 1.98
C VAL A 324 29.54 -11.01 2.37
N PHE A 325 29.80 -10.02 3.23
CA PHE A 325 31.16 -9.73 3.64
C PHE A 325 31.42 -10.31 5.02
N LYS A 326 30.74 -9.82 6.06
CA LYS A 326 31.14 -10.15 7.42
C LYS A 326 31.09 -11.65 7.75
N MET A 327 29.99 -12.33 7.43
CA MET A 327 29.85 -13.76 7.73
C MET A 327 30.76 -14.65 6.87
N GLU A 328 30.92 -14.36 5.57
CA GLU A 328 31.85 -15.10 4.70
C GLU A 328 33.31 -14.99 5.20
N GLN A 329 33.71 -13.78 5.61
CA GLN A 329 35.06 -13.53 6.12
C GLN A 329 35.30 -14.19 7.48
N GLU A 330 34.28 -14.23 8.35
CA GLU A 330 34.31 -14.97 9.62
C GLU A 330 34.45 -16.48 9.37
N GLU A 331 33.80 -17.03 8.34
CA GLU A 331 33.92 -18.45 7.99
C GLU A 331 35.31 -18.77 7.41
N TYR A 332 35.89 -17.94 6.53
CA TYR A 332 37.27 -18.15 6.07
C TYR A 332 38.28 -18.12 7.20
N THR A 333 38.09 -17.22 8.17
CA THR A 333 38.95 -17.12 9.35
C THR A 333 38.83 -18.38 10.22
N LYS A 334 37.62 -18.90 10.38
CA LYS A 334 37.32 -20.10 11.16
C LYS A 334 37.86 -21.39 10.52
N GLU A 335 37.83 -21.46 9.19
CA GLU A 335 38.38 -22.59 8.42
C GLU A 335 39.89 -22.45 8.15
N GLU A 336 40.55 -21.43 8.73
CA GLU A 336 41.99 -21.16 8.59
C GLU A 336 42.45 -21.04 7.13
N ILE A 337 41.58 -20.53 6.26
CA ILE A 337 41.89 -20.30 4.85
C ILE A 337 42.68 -19.00 4.71
N ASP A 338 43.82 -19.04 4.02
CA ASP A 338 44.60 -17.84 3.71
C ASP A 338 43.85 -17.00 2.67
N TRP A 339 43.30 -15.87 3.10
CA TRP A 339 42.48 -14.99 2.27
C TRP A 339 42.79 -13.52 2.55
N SER A 340 42.69 -12.67 1.53
CA SER A 340 42.94 -11.24 1.64
C SER A 340 41.67 -10.48 2.02
N TYR A 341 41.72 -9.68 3.08
CA TYR A 341 40.58 -8.89 3.55
C TYR A 341 39.94 -8.06 2.42
N ILE A 342 38.65 -8.29 2.16
CA ILE A 342 37.89 -7.50 1.18
C ILE A 342 37.33 -6.30 1.91
N ASP A 343 37.85 -5.13 1.57
CA ASP A 343 37.34 -3.87 2.06
C ASP A 343 35.97 -3.56 1.42
N TYR A 344 35.02 -3.11 2.23
CA TYR A 344 33.67 -2.77 1.81
C TYR A 344 33.16 -1.56 2.59
N VAL A 345 32.18 -0.87 2.01
CA VAL A 345 31.57 0.30 2.66
C VAL A 345 30.50 -0.18 3.63
N ASP A 346 30.83 -0.18 4.93
CA ASP A 346 29.87 -0.39 6.02
C ASP A 346 29.04 0.88 6.24
N ASN A 347 27.73 0.72 6.37
CA ASN A 347 26.77 1.79 6.56
C ASN A 347 26.17 1.80 7.99
N GLN A 348 26.78 1.09 8.93
CA GLN A 348 26.35 1.03 10.33
C GLN A 348 26.31 2.40 11.01
N ASP A 349 27.23 3.31 10.65
CA ASP A 349 27.31 4.67 11.19
C ASP A 349 26.08 5.51 10.84
N ILE A 350 25.58 5.39 9.60
CA ILE A 350 24.34 6.05 9.15
C ILE A 350 23.14 5.49 9.91
N LEU A 351 23.07 4.17 10.07
CA LEU A 351 21.98 3.53 10.83
C LEU A 351 22.01 3.93 12.31
N ASP A 352 23.20 3.99 12.89
CA ASP A 352 23.40 4.42 14.28
C ASP A 352 22.96 5.87 14.47
N LEU A 353 23.29 6.77 13.53
CA LEU A 353 22.85 8.16 13.56
C LEU A 353 21.31 8.30 13.57
N ILE A 354 20.62 7.40 12.87
CA ILE A 354 19.17 7.44 12.72
C ILE A 354 18.45 6.77 13.90
N GLU A 355 18.97 5.65 14.40
CA GLU A 355 18.24 4.79 15.34
C GLU A 355 18.77 4.77 16.77
N LYS A 356 20.05 5.10 16.99
CA LYS A 356 20.58 5.15 18.37
C LYS A 356 20.13 6.45 19.03
N VAL A 357 19.27 6.29 20.04
CA VAL A 357 18.85 7.35 20.98
C VAL A 357 19.90 7.57 22.06
#